data_AF-A0A420J7J0-F1
#
_entry.id   AF-A0A420J7J0-F1
#
_cell.length_a   1.000
_cell.length_b   1.000
_cell.length_c   1.000
_cell.angle_alpha   90.00
_cell.angle_beta   90.00
_cell.angle_gamma   90.00
#
_symmetry.space_group_name_H-M   'P 1'
#
loop_
_entity.id
_entity.type
_entity.pdbx_description
1 polymer ?
#
loop_
_entity_poly.entity_id
_entity_poly.type
_entity_poly.pdbx_seq_one_letter_code
_entity_poly.pdbx_strand_id
1 'polypeptide(L)'
;MAKHRGSFASKEEWDVWENSWKTVIQQATCEGFNEAWSALKSVSPPDLVSYVEGQWIPHKERFATPWTNNYCHFGDSTSSAAEGAHAKLRAYLEVSTAHLFTVFERLKDSHQSDITEISARIGQQQQKIGRRVRGRIFEKAKLRMSHSALHMIADLIDVITKEEFQHVA
;
A
#
# COMPACT_ATOMS: atom_id res chain seq x y z
N MET A 1 4.91 9.47 17.49
CA MET A 1 6.17 8.72 17.52
C MET A 1 7.38 9.56 17.10
N ALA A 2 7.44 10.14 15.89
CA ALA A 2 8.62 10.88 15.39
C ALA A 2 9.16 12.02 16.30
N LYS A 3 8.33 12.62 17.15
CA LYS A 3 8.75 13.63 18.15
C LYS A 3 9.70 13.08 19.23
N HIS A 4 9.67 11.77 19.48
CA HIS A 4 10.53 11.09 20.45
C HIS A 4 11.78 10.48 19.82
N ARG A 5 12.03 10.75 18.53
CA ARG A 5 13.29 10.36 17.87
C ARG A 5 14.51 10.93 18.59
N GLY A 6 14.40 12.14 19.15
CA GLY A 6 15.49 12.78 19.91
C GLY A 6 15.81 12.11 21.25
N SER A 7 14.99 11.13 21.68
CA SER A 7 15.25 10.33 22.89
C SER A 7 16.23 9.18 22.65
N PHE A 8 16.69 8.97 21.41
CA PHE A 8 17.66 7.94 21.03
C PHE A 8 18.99 8.59 20.65
N ALA A 9 20.11 7.90 20.92
CA ALA A 9 21.44 8.45 20.71
C ALA A 9 21.81 8.51 19.22
N SER A 10 21.22 7.63 18.41
CA SER A 10 21.48 7.52 16.97
C SER A 10 20.21 7.27 16.16
N LYS A 11 20.30 7.47 14.84
CA LYS A 11 19.20 7.15 13.92
C LYS A 11 18.98 5.64 13.87
N GLU A 12 20.06 4.88 13.94
CA GLU A 12 20.09 3.44 13.89
C GLU A 12 19.34 2.83 15.09
N GLU A 13 19.54 3.38 16.29
CA GLU A 13 18.78 2.99 17.49
C GLU A 13 17.28 3.28 17.35
N TRP A 14 16.92 4.43 16.77
CA TRP A 14 15.52 4.74 16.46
C TRP A 14 14.93 3.75 15.46
N ASP A 15 15.64 3.46 14.38
CA ASP A 15 15.17 2.56 13.32
C ASP A 15 14.97 1.12 13.87
N VAL A 16 15.87 0.66 14.75
CA VAL A 16 15.74 -0.62 15.47
C VAL A 16 14.48 -0.62 16.33
N TRP A 17 14.29 0.42 17.16
CA TRP A 17 13.11 0.53 18.01
C TRP A 17 11.81 0.59 17.20
N GLU A 18 11.79 1.39 16.13
CA GLU A 18 10.63 1.54 15.25
C GLU A 18 10.24 0.20 14.61
N ASN A 19 11.24 -0.58 14.19
CA ASN A 19 11.02 -1.91 13.66
C ASN A 19 10.49 -2.88 14.73
N SER A 20 11.05 -2.85 15.96
CA SER A 20 10.52 -3.65 17.07
C SER A 20 9.08 -3.29 17.41
N TRP A 21 8.73 -2.00 17.41
CA TRP A 21 7.34 -1.56 17.58
C TRP A 21 6.43 -2.06 16.46
N LYS A 22 6.87 -2.01 15.19
CA LYS A 22 6.13 -2.61 14.06
C LYS A 22 5.88 -4.10 14.27
N THR A 23 6.86 -4.84 14.80
CA THR A 23 6.70 -6.25 15.15
C THR A 23 5.68 -6.47 16.26
N VAL A 24 5.61 -5.58 17.26
CA VAL A 24 4.59 -5.63 18.32
C VAL A 24 3.18 -5.47 17.74
N ILE A 25 2.95 -4.44 16.92
CA ILE A 25 1.61 -4.18 16.36
C ILE A 25 1.16 -5.24 15.35
N GLN A 26 2.10 -5.97 14.74
CA GLN A 26 1.84 -7.01 13.74
C GLN A 26 1.66 -8.41 14.34
N GLN A 27 1.70 -8.56 15.67
CA GLN A 27 1.48 -9.86 16.30
C GLN A 27 0.13 -10.47 15.90
N ALA A 28 0.09 -11.80 15.81
CA ALA A 28 -1.11 -12.51 15.38
C ALA A 28 -2.16 -12.62 16.50
N THR A 29 -1.73 -12.60 17.77
CA THR A 29 -2.59 -12.83 18.94
C THR A 29 -2.46 -11.71 19.96
N CYS A 30 -3.51 -11.52 20.77
CA CYS A 30 -3.51 -10.55 21.86
C CYS A 30 -2.42 -10.85 22.91
N GLU A 31 -2.17 -12.14 23.18
CA GLU A 31 -1.12 -12.60 24.08
C GLU A 31 0.26 -12.26 23.53
N GLY A 32 0.54 -12.59 22.27
CA GLY A 32 1.81 -12.26 21.62
C GLY A 32 2.07 -10.76 21.57
N PHE A 33 1.03 -9.95 21.34
CA PHE A 33 1.14 -8.49 21.44
C PHE A 33 1.56 -8.04 22.85
N ASN A 34 0.91 -8.56 23.89
CA ASN A 34 1.19 -8.15 25.27
C ASN A 34 2.60 -8.57 25.70
N GLU A 35 3.05 -9.77 25.34
CA GLU A 35 4.40 -10.26 25.61
C GLU A 35 5.46 -9.42 24.89
N ALA A 36 5.27 -9.22 23.58
CA ALA A 36 6.18 -8.42 22.77
C ALA A 36 6.22 -6.96 23.24
N TRP A 37 5.08 -6.39 23.63
CA TRP A 37 5.02 -5.04 24.19
C TRP A 37 5.74 -4.97 25.54
N SER A 38 5.56 -5.96 26.42
CA SER A 38 6.25 -6.02 27.71
C SER A 38 7.78 -6.09 27.53
N ALA A 39 8.25 -6.91 26.58
CA ALA A 39 9.67 -7.00 26.24
C ALA A 39 10.21 -5.71 25.63
N LEU A 40 9.45 -5.03 24.77
CA LEU A 40 9.89 -3.75 24.19
C LEU A 40 9.94 -2.64 25.23
N LYS A 41 9.02 -2.63 26.20
CA LYS A 41 9.01 -1.64 27.28
C LYS A 41 10.28 -1.66 28.13
N SER A 42 10.83 -2.84 28.43
CA SER A 42 12.01 -2.96 29.30
C SER A 42 13.28 -2.37 28.68
N VAL A 43 13.34 -2.27 27.35
CA VAL A 43 14.48 -1.73 26.60
C VAL A 43 14.22 -0.32 26.05
N SER A 44 13.04 0.26 26.31
CA SER A 44 12.63 1.56 25.75
C SER A 44 12.84 2.71 26.74
N PRO A 45 13.11 3.94 26.25
CA PRO A 45 13.14 5.13 27.10
C PRO A 45 11.82 5.36 27.86
N PRO A 46 11.84 5.69 29.16
CA PRO A 46 10.63 5.84 29.98
C PRO A 46 9.60 6.84 29.45
N ASP A 47 10.07 7.97 28.91
CA ASP A 47 9.21 9.00 28.32
C ASP A 47 8.46 8.49 27.10
N LEU A 48 9.12 7.66 26.29
CA LEU A 48 8.53 7.04 25.12
C LEU A 48 7.50 5.99 25.51
N VAL A 49 7.80 5.17 26.53
CA VAL A 49 6.84 4.18 27.06
C VAL A 49 5.58 4.89 27.56
N SER A 50 5.75 5.95 28.36
CA SER A 50 4.64 6.73 28.90
C SER A 50 3.79 7.36 27.79
N TYR A 51 4.43 7.88 26.75
CA TYR A 51 3.73 8.38 25.57
C TYR A 51 2.94 7.30 24.84
N VAL A 52 3.55 6.13 24.59
CA VAL A 52 2.89 5.02 23.87
C VAL A 52 1.73 4.47 24.69
N GLU A 53 1.91 4.24 25.99
CA GLU A 53 0.86 3.77 26.89
C GLU A 53 -0.29 4.78 27.03
N GLY A 54 0.01 6.07 27.07
CA GLY A 54 -1.01 7.12 27.21
C GLY A 54 -1.77 7.44 25.91
N GLN A 55 -1.13 7.29 24.74
CA GLN A 55 -1.71 7.78 23.47
C GLN A 55 -2.08 6.66 22.50
N TRP A 56 -1.30 5.57 22.44
CA TRP A 56 -1.46 4.55 21.41
C TRP A 56 -2.13 3.29 21.94
N ILE A 57 -1.72 2.80 23.10
CA ILE A 57 -2.30 1.59 23.70
C ILE A 57 -3.82 1.67 23.92
N PRO A 58 -4.43 2.82 24.31
CA PRO A 58 -5.88 2.94 24.44
C PRO A 58 -6.63 2.79 23.10
N HIS A 59 -5.92 2.96 21.98
CA HIS A 59 -6.47 2.88 20.63
C HIS A 59 -5.96 1.65 19.86
N LYS A 60 -5.32 0.68 20.53
CA LYS A 60 -4.72 -0.50 19.88
C LYS A 60 -5.68 -1.28 18.99
N GLU A 61 -6.96 -1.29 19.34
CA GLU A 61 -8.01 -1.97 18.56
C GLU A 61 -8.21 -1.41 17.15
N ARG A 62 -7.72 -0.20 16.89
CA ARG A 62 -7.85 0.48 15.59
C ARG A 62 -6.71 0.20 14.62
N PHE A 63 -5.57 -0.29 15.10
CA PHE A 63 -4.35 -0.40 14.27
C PHE A 63 -3.53 -1.68 14.48
N ALA A 64 -3.65 -2.36 15.61
CA ALA A 64 -2.87 -3.56 15.88
C ALA A 64 -3.58 -4.79 15.34
N THR A 65 -2.83 -5.62 14.61
CA THR A 65 -3.30 -6.83 13.92
C THR A 65 -4.16 -7.77 14.77
N PRO A 66 -3.85 -8.04 16.06
CA PRO A 66 -4.69 -8.95 16.85
C PRO A 66 -6.15 -8.52 16.98
N TRP A 67 -6.42 -7.22 16.85
CA TRP A 67 -7.76 -6.64 16.99
C TRP A 67 -8.34 -6.13 15.67
N THR A 68 -7.50 -5.82 14.68
CA THR A 68 -7.97 -5.34 13.37
C THR A 68 -8.20 -6.48 12.37
N ASN A 69 -7.55 -7.62 12.55
CA ASN A 69 -7.62 -8.76 11.63
C ASN A 69 -8.83 -9.69 11.88
N ASN A 70 -10.01 -9.10 12.08
CA ASN A 70 -11.27 -9.86 12.24
C ASN A 70 -11.90 -10.30 10.91
N TYR A 71 -11.44 -9.75 9.79
CA TYR A 71 -11.94 -10.05 8.46
C TYR A 71 -10.77 -10.33 7.51
N CYS A 72 -10.92 -11.23 6.55
CA CYS A 72 -9.88 -11.49 5.56
C CYS A 72 -9.76 -10.29 4.60
N HIS A 73 -8.69 -9.51 4.75
CA HIS A 73 -8.41 -8.31 3.94
C HIS A 73 -7.36 -8.58 2.85
N PHE A 74 -7.14 -9.86 2.49
CA PHE A 74 -6.20 -10.31 1.44
C PHE A 74 -4.78 -9.72 1.55
N GLY A 75 -4.35 -9.33 2.76
CA GLY A 75 -3.05 -8.69 2.99
C GLY A 75 -2.99 -7.22 2.57
N ASP A 76 -4.13 -6.61 2.22
CA ASP A 76 -4.22 -5.19 1.85
C ASP A 76 -4.16 -4.30 3.10
N SER A 77 -2.97 -4.20 3.66
CA SER A 77 -2.58 -3.30 4.74
C SER A 77 -1.96 -1.99 4.19
N THR A 78 -2.16 -1.74 2.89
CA THR A 78 -1.33 -0.81 2.13
C THR A 78 -1.68 0.65 2.41
N SER A 79 -0.84 1.33 3.19
CA SER A 79 -0.77 2.81 3.20
C SER A 79 -0.12 3.36 1.93
N SER A 80 0.46 2.50 1.07
CA SER A 80 1.28 2.90 -0.07
C SER A 80 0.56 3.80 -1.07
N ALA A 81 -0.75 3.57 -1.31
CA ALA A 81 -1.54 4.42 -2.18
C ALA A 81 -1.74 5.82 -1.56
N ALA A 82 -2.03 5.90 -0.26
CA ALA A 82 -2.19 7.15 0.45
C ALA A 82 -0.85 7.91 0.56
N GLU A 83 0.23 7.21 0.87
CA GLU A 83 1.59 7.76 0.92
C GLU A 83 2.05 8.23 -0.46
N GLY A 84 1.77 7.47 -1.52
CA GLY A 84 2.06 7.86 -2.90
C GLY A 84 1.31 9.11 -3.33
N ALA A 85 0.01 9.19 -3.01
CA ALA A 85 -0.79 10.39 -3.25
C ALA A 85 -0.25 11.60 -2.48
N HIS A 86 0.07 11.43 -1.19
CA HIS A 86 0.68 12.48 -0.37
C HIS A 86 2.04 12.92 -0.91
N ALA A 87 2.89 11.99 -1.33
CA ALA A 87 4.21 12.28 -1.88
C ALA A 87 4.10 13.07 -3.19
N LYS A 88 3.19 12.68 -4.09
CA LYS A 88 2.92 13.40 -5.34
C LYS A 88 2.42 14.81 -5.06
N LEU A 89 1.42 14.97 -4.20
CA LEU A 89 0.90 16.29 -3.82
C LEU A 89 2.00 17.16 -3.20
N ARG A 90 2.82 16.61 -2.31
CA ARG A 90 3.95 17.33 -1.72
C ARG A 90 4.97 17.79 -2.76
N ALA A 91 5.25 16.97 -3.77
CA ALA A 91 6.14 17.33 -4.86
C ALA A 91 5.59 18.49 -5.70
N TYR A 92 4.27 18.55 -5.92
CA TYR A 92 3.61 19.67 -6.60
C TYR A 92 3.54 20.94 -5.75
N LEU A 93 3.34 20.79 -4.44
CA LEU A 93 3.20 21.93 -3.53
C LEU A 93 4.53 22.58 -3.18
N GLU A 94 5.64 21.82 -3.13
CA GLU A 94 7.05 22.22 -2.87
C GLU A 94 7.33 22.92 -1.53
N VAL A 95 6.41 23.76 -1.05
CA VAL A 95 6.52 24.60 0.14
C VAL A 95 5.27 24.44 1.02
N SER A 96 5.44 24.55 2.33
CA SER A 96 4.33 24.46 3.29
C SER A 96 3.67 25.81 3.61
N THR A 97 4.13 26.89 2.97
CA THR A 97 3.74 28.29 3.29
C THR A 97 3.22 29.07 2.09
N ALA A 98 2.90 28.41 0.97
CA ALA A 98 2.33 29.07 -0.20
C ALA A 98 0.95 29.69 0.09
N HIS A 99 0.64 30.79 -0.59
CA HIS A 99 -0.69 31.38 -0.55
C HIS A 99 -1.73 30.42 -1.17
N LEU A 100 -2.97 30.49 -0.68
CA LEU A 100 -4.05 29.59 -1.08
C LEU A 100 -4.27 29.56 -2.61
N PHE A 101 -4.13 30.71 -3.28
CA PHE A 101 -4.25 30.79 -4.74
C PHE A 101 -3.17 29.95 -5.45
N THR A 102 -1.91 30.07 -5.04
CA THR A 102 -0.80 29.28 -5.56
C THR A 102 -0.97 27.79 -5.29
N VAL A 103 -1.48 27.43 -4.11
CA VAL A 103 -1.83 26.04 -3.78
C VAL A 103 -2.89 25.51 -4.73
N PHE A 104 -3.94 26.28 -4.99
CA PHE A 104 -5.01 25.91 -5.91
C PHE A 104 -4.51 25.69 -7.34
N GLU A 105 -3.67 26.60 -7.87
CA GLU A 105 -3.07 26.45 -9.20
C GLU A 105 -2.21 25.18 -9.30
N ARG A 106 -1.35 24.92 -8.30
CA ARG A 106 -0.50 23.73 -8.26
C ARG A 106 -1.31 22.42 -8.16
N LEU A 107 -2.41 22.42 -7.42
CA LEU A 107 -3.32 21.27 -7.36
C LEU A 107 -4.00 21.02 -8.69
N LYS A 108 -4.47 22.08 -9.36
CA LYS A 108 -5.05 22.00 -10.70
C LYS A 108 -4.05 21.41 -11.70
N ASP A 109 -2.79 21.85 -11.66
CA ASP A 109 -1.73 21.31 -12.51
C ASP A 109 -1.46 19.83 -12.22
N SER A 110 -1.45 19.44 -10.94
CA SER A 110 -1.31 18.04 -10.53
C SER A 110 -2.41 17.14 -11.10
N HIS A 111 -3.66 17.59 -11.00
CA HIS A 111 -4.81 16.89 -11.58
C HIS A 111 -4.75 16.80 -13.10
N GLN A 112 -4.32 17.87 -13.78
CA GLN A 112 -4.17 17.85 -15.22
C GLN A 112 -3.05 16.89 -15.66
N SER A 113 -1.97 16.80 -14.88
CA SER A 113 -0.91 15.81 -15.09
C SER A 113 -1.41 14.39 -14.86
N ASP A 114 -2.24 14.13 -13.85
CA ASP A 114 -2.87 12.82 -13.61
C ASP A 114 -3.70 12.38 -14.82
N ILE A 115 -4.57 13.27 -15.30
CA ILE A 115 -5.43 13.01 -16.46
C ILE A 115 -4.57 12.67 -17.68
N THR A 116 -3.51 13.44 -17.91
CA THR A 116 -2.61 13.25 -19.05
C THR A 116 -1.86 11.93 -18.95
N GLU A 117 -1.32 11.60 -17.77
CA GLU A 117 -0.59 10.37 -17.51
C GLU A 117 -1.49 9.13 -17.67
N ILE A 118 -2.69 9.15 -17.07
CA ILE A 118 -3.65 8.06 -17.18
C ILE A 118 -4.09 7.87 -18.63
N SER A 119 -4.41 8.95 -19.34
CA SER A 119 -4.81 8.89 -20.75
C SER A 119 -3.70 8.32 -21.63
N ALA A 120 -2.45 8.74 -21.39
CA ALA A 120 -1.28 8.21 -22.11
C ALA A 120 -1.06 6.71 -21.80
N ARG A 121 -1.19 6.29 -20.54
CA ARG A 121 -1.09 4.87 -20.15
C ARG A 121 -2.17 4.03 -20.81
N ILE A 122 -3.41 4.50 -20.84
CA ILE A 122 -4.52 3.85 -21.56
C ILE A 122 -4.19 3.73 -23.04
N GLY A 123 -3.75 4.82 -23.68
CA GLY A 123 -3.36 4.81 -25.09
C GLY A 123 -2.25 3.79 -25.37
N GLN A 124 -1.19 3.75 -24.55
CA GLN A 124 -0.12 2.76 -24.67
C GLN A 124 -0.64 1.32 -24.49
N GLN A 125 -1.53 1.09 -23.53
CA GLN A 125 -2.15 -0.22 -23.34
C GLN A 125 -2.96 -0.64 -24.57
N GLN A 126 -3.75 0.26 -25.15
CA GLN A 126 -4.50 -0.03 -26.38
C GLN A 126 -3.58 -0.38 -27.55
N GLN A 127 -2.44 0.30 -27.68
CA GLN A 127 -1.44 0.00 -28.72
C GLN A 127 -0.71 -1.33 -28.48
N LYS A 128 -0.49 -1.72 -27.21
CA LYS A 128 0.25 -2.92 -26.82
C LYS A 128 -0.59 -4.21 -26.83
N ILE A 129 -1.82 -4.22 -27.35
CA ILE A 129 -2.64 -5.45 -27.47
C ILE A 129 -1.89 -6.50 -28.29
N GLY A 130 -1.27 -7.44 -27.57
CA GLY A 130 -0.45 -8.52 -28.11
C GLY A 130 -1.29 -9.44 -28.98
N ARG A 131 -0.63 -10.14 -29.93
CA ARG A 131 -1.30 -11.07 -30.87
C ARG A 131 -2.21 -12.08 -30.15
N ARG A 132 -1.78 -12.55 -28.97
CA ARG A 132 -2.48 -13.56 -28.15
C ARG A 132 -3.87 -13.12 -27.68
N VAL A 133 -4.06 -11.83 -27.40
CA VAL A 133 -5.34 -11.25 -26.93
C VAL A 133 -6.07 -10.44 -28.01
N ARG A 134 -5.63 -10.57 -29.27
CA ARG A 134 -6.25 -9.90 -30.44
C ARG A 134 -7.39 -10.71 -31.07
N GLY A 135 -7.60 -11.95 -30.63
CA GLY A 135 -8.66 -12.84 -31.14
C GLY A 135 -10.07 -12.37 -30.79
N ARG A 136 -11.06 -12.84 -31.56
CA ARG A 136 -12.49 -12.46 -31.40
C ARG A 136 -13.04 -12.74 -30.00
N ILE A 137 -12.54 -13.77 -29.34
CA ILE A 137 -12.91 -14.15 -27.98
C ILE A 137 -12.65 -13.04 -26.94
N PHE A 138 -11.70 -12.13 -27.21
CA PHE A 138 -11.37 -11.01 -26.33
C PHE A 138 -11.98 -9.68 -26.76
N GLU A 139 -12.75 -9.60 -27.85
CA GLU A 139 -13.25 -8.32 -28.40
C GLU A 139 -14.02 -7.48 -27.37
N LYS A 140 -14.88 -8.12 -26.57
CA LYS A 140 -15.65 -7.44 -25.54
C LYS A 140 -14.82 -7.07 -24.30
N ALA A 141 -13.65 -7.69 -24.13
CA ALA A 141 -12.81 -7.59 -22.94
C ALA A 141 -11.59 -6.67 -23.15
N LYS A 142 -10.99 -6.65 -24.34
CA LYS A 142 -9.66 -6.07 -24.63
C LYS A 142 -9.51 -4.56 -24.37
N LEU A 143 -10.63 -3.85 -24.19
CA LEU A 143 -10.69 -2.41 -23.86
C LEU A 143 -11.41 -2.11 -22.55
N ARG A 144 -11.88 -3.14 -21.83
CA ARG A 144 -12.67 -3.01 -20.60
C ARG A 144 -11.95 -3.56 -19.37
N MET A 145 -10.82 -4.23 -19.58
CA MET A 145 -10.07 -4.93 -18.56
C MET A 145 -8.59 -4.56 -18.68
N SER A 146 -7.83 -4.74 -17.59
CA SER A 146 -6.39 -4.53 -17.63
C SER A 146 -5.70 -5.57 -18.51
N HIS A 147 -4.54 -5.21 -19.07
CA HIS A 147 -3.69 -6.14 -19.84
C HIS A 147 -3.35 -7.40 -19.06
N SER A 148 -3.01 -7.25 -17.77
CA SER A 148 -2.70 -8.37 -16.89
C SER A 148 -3.87 -9.35 -16.77
N ALA A 149 -5.10 -8.84 -16.60
CA ALA A 149 -6.30 -9.68 -16.56
C ALA A 149 -6.54 -10.40 -17.89
N LEU A 150 -6.36 -9.72 -19.02
CA LEU A 150 -6.51 -10.33 -20.35
C LEU A 150 -5.49 -11.45 -20.59
N HIS A 151 -4.25 -11.27 -20.14
CA HIS A 151 -3.22 -12.30 -20.22
C HIS A 151 -3.51 -13.50 -19.32
N MET A 152 -4.01 -13.29 -18.10
CA MET A 152 -4.45 -14.39 -17.23
C MET A 152 -5.58 -15.21 -17.88
N ILE A 153 -6.55 -14.55 -18.51
CA ILE A 153 -7.62 -15.27 -19.23
C ILE A 153 -7.04 -16.04 -20.42
N ALA A 154 -6.12 -15.45 -21.18
CA ALA A 154 -5.46 -16.15 -22.28
C ALA A 154 -4.68 -17.38 -21.81
N ASP A 155 -4.00 -17.30 -20.65
CA ASP A 155 -3.31 -18.44 -20.06
C ASP A 155 -4.29 -19.55 -19.63
N LEU A 156 -5.43 -19.19 -19.03
CA LEU A 156 -6.49 -20.16 -18.67
C LEU A 156 -7.07 -20.87 -19.90
N ILE A 157 -7.32 -20.14 -20.99
CA ILE A 157 -7.83 -20.73 -22.25
C ILE A 157 -6.80 -21.70 -22.84
N ASP A 158 -5.52 -21.38 -22.79
CA ASP A 158 -4.46 -22.27 -23.28
C ASP A 158 -4.33 -23.56 -22.44
N VAL A 159 -4.68 -23.52 -21.15
CA VAL A 159 -4.75 -24.72 -20.29
C VAL A 159 -5.96 -25.57 -20.66
N ILE A 160 -7.16 -24.97 -20.72
CA ILE A 160 -8.42 -25.69 -21.02
C ILE A 160 -8.34 -26.36 -22.40
N THR A 161 -7.85 -25.63 -23.42
CA THR A 161 -7.73 -26.19 -24.77
C THR A 161 -6.72 -27.34 -24.81
N LYS A 162 -5.60 -27.28 -24.07
CA LYS A 162 -4.65 -28.40 -24.00
C LYS A 162 -5.24 -29.65 -23.35
N GLU A 163 -6.07 -29.50 -22.32
CA GLU A 163 -6.72 -30.62 -21.64
C GLU A 163 -7.79 -31.30 -22.52
N GLU A 164 -8.57 -30.53 -23.28
CA GLU A 164 -9.58 -31.08 -24.20
C GLU A 164 -8.96 -31.92 -25.34
N PHE A 165 -7.75 -31.61 -25.79
CA PHE A 165 -7.05 -32.38 -26.82
C PHE A 165 -6.31 -33.64 -26.31
N GLN A 166 -6.15 -33.82 -25.00
CA GLN A 166 -5.56 -35.04 -24.43
C GLN A 166 -6.57 -36.18 -24.23
N HIS A 167 -7.87 -35.89 -24.23
CA HIS A 167 -8.94 -36.89 -24.03
C HIS A 167 -9.57 -37.43 -25.33
N VAL A 168 -9.08 -37.01 -26.51
CA VAL A 168 -9.60 -37.41 -27.82
C VAL A 168 -8.62 -38.33 -28.59
N ALA A 169 -7.53 -38.77 -27.95
CA ALA A 169 -6.55 -39.71 -28.50
C ALA A 169 -6.64 -41.10 -27.85
#